data_AF-A0A2V9R566-F1
#
_entry.id   AF-A0A2V9R566-F1
#
_cell.length_a   1.000
_cell.length_b   1.000
_cell.length_c   1.000
_cell.angle_alpha   90.00
_cell.angle_beta   90.00
_cell.angle_gamma   90.00
#
_symmetry.space_group_name_H-M   'P 1'
#
loop_
_entity.id
_entity.type
_entity.pdbx_description
1 polymer ?
#
loop_
_entity_poly.entity_id
_entity_poly.type
_entity_poly.pdbx_seq_one_letter_code
_entity_poly.pdbx_strand_id
1 'polypeptide(L)'
;MKRIRHCDNEGYVVEAVRSGQWKDSLRGHIAVCSICQEVVQVSGWMQRLAEITLEPLPLPDPGLILLRCRLLQKRAAAQQVMRPLEIFHKVAYAVTALTLTAWLFGKRSQIEVWLSSLDDHWLKAWSLTGSTALSFPLVSLIAGLCCITVIVTIYNVLAQE
;
A
#
# COMPACT_ATOMS: atom_id res chain seq x y z
N MET A 1 -5.47 -42.14 28.87
CA MET A 1 -5.63 -42.39 27.41
C MET A 1 -4.31 -42.10 26.71
N LYS A 2 -3.65 -43.14 26.19
CA LYS A 2 -2.35 -43.02 25.50
C LYS A 2 -2.62 -42.48 24.09
N ARG A 3 -2.22 -41.24 23.80
CA ARG A 3 -2.24 -40.67 22.43
C ARG A 3 -1.16 -41.38 21.62
N ILE A 4 -1.52 -42.51 21.02
CA ILE A 4 -0.75 -43.11 19.95
C ILE A 4 -0.87 -42.11 18.78
N ARG A 5 0.26 -41.60 18.27
CA ARG A 5 0.28 -40.60 17.18
C ARG A 5 0.37 -41.24 15.79
N HIS A 6 0.43 -42.57 15.73
CA HIS A 6 0.64 -43.30 14.49
C HIS A 6 -0.05 -44.66 14.54
N CYS A 7 -0.88 -44.95 13.54
CA CYS A 7 -1.50 -46.26 13.36
C CYS A 7 -1.05 -46.83 12.02
N ASP A 8 -0.47 -48.02 12.02
CA ASP A 8 0.00 -48.69 10.80
C ASP A 8 -1.15 -48.99 9.83
N ASN A 9 -2.39 -49.12 10.34
CA ASN A 9 -3.59 -49.39 9.54
C ASN A 9 -4.26 -48.12 8.99
N GLU A 10 -3.76 -46.92 9.31
CA GLU A 10 -4.39 -45.65 8.91
C GLU A 10 -4.54 -45.54 7.39
N GLY A 11 -3.50 -45.87 6.62
CA GLY A 11 -3.53 -45.84 5.16
C GLY A 11 -4.60 -46.76 4.56
N TYR A 12 -4.80 -47.94 5.13
CA TYR A 12 -5.84 -48.87 4.69
C TYR A 12 -7.26 -48.37 5.03
N VAL A 13 -7.42 -47.67 6.15
CA VAL A 13 -8.69 -47.04 6.51
C VAL A 13 -9.02 -45.88 5.58
N VAL A 14 -8.05 -45.02 5.26
CA VAL A 14 -8.23 -43.92 4.29
C VAL A 14 -8.66 -44.47 2.92
N GLU A 15 -8.00 -45.53 2.44
CA GLU A 15 -8.37 -46.15 1.16
C GLU A 15 -9.76 -46.80 1.20
N ALA A 16 -10.12 -47.45 2.31
CA ALA A 16 -11.44 -48.03 2.50
C ALA A 16 -12.55 -46.96 2.52
N VAL A 17 -12.32 -45.80 3.14
CA VAL A 17 -13.26 -44.68 3.09
C VAL A 17 -13.40 -44.11 1.67
N ARG A 18 -12.29 -43.98 0.94
CA ARG A 18 -12.29 -43.44 -0.42
C ARG A 18 -12.98 -44.36 -1.42
N SER A 19 -12.70 -45.66 -1.34
CA SER A 19 -13.22 -46.67 -2.27
C SER A 19 -14.59 -47.25 -1.87
N GLY A 20 -15.02 -47.02 -0.62
CA GLY A 20 -16.20 -47.66 -0.03
C GLY A 20 -16.03 -49.15 0.30
N GLN A 21 -14.85 -49.73 0.06
CA GLN A 21 -14.60 -51.16 0.27
C GLN A 21 -14.03 -51.43 1.66
N TRP A 22 -14.88 -51.97 2.54
CA TRP A 22 -14.54 -52.27 3.92
C TRP A 22 -14.30 -53.76 4.14
N LYS A 23 -13.10 -54.12 4.61
CA LYS A 23 -12.79 -55.47 5.11
C LYS A 23 -13.21 -55.60 6.57
N ASP A 24 -13.70 -56.77 6.99
CA ASP A 24 -14.21 -57.00 8.34
C ASP A 24 -13.14 -56.78 9.44
N SER A 25 -11.87 -57.08 9.13
CA SER A 25 -10.74 -56.83 10.02
C SER A 25 -10.52 -55.34 10.32
N LEU A 26 -10.81 -54.45 9.36
CA LEU A 26 -10.68 -53.00 9.54
C LEU A 26 -11.83 -52.44 10.38
N ARG A 27 -13.05 -52.99 10.25
CA ARG A 27 -14.20 -52.57 11.07
C ARG A 27 -13.96 -52.84 12.55
N GLY A 28 -13.40 -54.00 12.89
CA GLY A 28 -13.01 -54.33 14.27
C GLY A 28 -11.94 -53.39 14.82
N HIS A 29 -10.98 -52.97 13.99
CA HIS A 29 -9.91 -52.06 14.38
C HIS A 29 -10.41 -50.63 14.71
N ILE A 30 -11.36 -50.10 13.92
CA ILE A 30 -11.92 -48.75 14.11
C ILE A 30 -12.64 -48.62 15.44
N ALA A 31 -13.26 -49.68 15.95
CA ALA A 31 -13.95 -49.68 17.24
C ALA A 31 -13.00 -49.44 18.43
N VAL A 32 -11.70 -49.70 18.25
CA VAL A 32 -10.69 -49.62 19.32
C VAL A 32 -9.71 -48.46 19.11
N CYS A 33 -9.44 -48.09 17.84
CA CYS A 33 -8.46 -47.07 17.49
C CYS A 33 -9.10 -45.69 17.31
N SER A 34 -8.81 -44.76 18.23
CA SER A 34 -9.34 -43.39 18.18
C SER A 34 -8.87 -42.60 16.96
N ILE A 35 -7.66 -42.86 16.43
CA ILE A 35 -7.12 -42.18 15.24
C ILE A 35 -7.96 -42.55 14.02
N CYS A 36 -8.14 -43.84 13.78
CA CYS A 36 -8.92 -44.33 12.63
C CYS A 36 -10.40 -43.94 12.74
N GLN A 37 -10.94 -43.86 13.96
CA GLN A 37 -12.28 -43.36 14.20
C GLN A 37 -12.44 -41.89 13.79
N GLU A 38 -11.48 -41.04 14.15
CA GLU A 38 -11.47 -39.62 13.76
C GLU A 38 -11.37 -39.48 12.24
N VAL A 39 -10.47 -40.23 11.59
CA VAL A 39 -10.34 -40.25 10.13
C VAL A 39 -11.67 -40.57 9.46
N VAL A 40 -12.37 -41.62 9.91
CA VAL A 40 -13.69 -42.01 9.36
C VAL A 40 -14.75 -40.93 9.58
N GLN A 41 -14.77 -40.29 10.75
CA GLN A 41 -15.74 -39.25 11.06
C GLN A 41 -15.51 -37.99 10.21
N VAL A 42 -14.27 -37.52 10.10
CA VAL A 42 -13.91 -36.33 9.32
C VAL A 42 -14.16 -36.58 7.83
N SER A 43 -13.68 -37.70 7.31
CA SER A 43 -13.88 -38.06 5.90
C SER A 43 -15.36 -38.24 5.56
N GLY A 44 -16.16 -38.88 6.42
CA GLY A 44 -17.61 -38.99 6.24
C GLY A 44 -18.34 -37.64 6.37
N TRP A 45 -17.82 -36.69 7.13
CA TRP A 45 -18.33 -35.31 7.12
C TRP A 45 -17.99 -34.59 5.82
N MET A 46 -16.77 -34.71 5.31
CA MET A 46 -16.35 -34.10 4.04
C MET A 46 -17.11 -34.68 2.85
N GLN A 47 -17.35 -35.99 2.83
CA GLN A 47 -18.17 -36.64 1.79
C GLN A 47 -19.60 -36.09 1.79
N ARG A 48 -20.23 -36.01 2.97
CA ARG A 48 -21.56 -35.38 3.10
C ARG A 48 -21.56 -33.91 2.71
N LEU A 49 -20.50 -33.16 3.01
CA LEU A 49 -20.38 -31.78 2.58
C LEU A 49 -20.25 -31.67 1.05
N ALA A 50 -19.54 -32.59 0.40
CA ALA A 50 -19.44 -32.64 -1.05
C ALA A 50 -20.77 -33.05 -1.72
N GLU A 51 -21.58 -33.87 -1.05
CA GLU A 51 -22.94 -34.22 -1.48
C GLU A 51 -23.94 -33.07 -1.32
N ILE A 52 -23.66 -32.09 -0.46
CA ILE A 52 -24.41 -30.83 -0.40
C ILE A 52 -24.06 -30.04 -1.66
N THR A 53 -24.74 -30.39 -2.75
CA THR A 53 -24.75 -29.61 -3.98
C THR A 53 -25.40 -28.28 -3.64
N LEU A 54 -24.59 -27.27 -3.29
CA LEU A 54 -25.07 -25.90 -3.41
C LEU A 54 -25.51 -25.75 -4.86
N GLU A 55 -26.75 -25.27 -5.03
CA GLU A 55 -27.31 -24.95 -6.33
C GLU A 55 -26.23 -24.20 -7.13
N PRO A 56 -25.93 -24.61 -8.38
CA PRO A 56 -24.78 -24.14 -9.12
C PRO A 56 -24.92 -22.64 -9.36
N LEU A 57 -24.46 -21.86 -8.39
CA LEU A 57 -24.27 -20.44 -8.53
C LEU A 57 -23.27 -20.31 -9.68
N PRO A 58 -23.55 -19.50 -10.71
CA PRO A 58 -22.64 -19.37 -11.82
C PRO A 58 -21.28 -18.94 -11.26
N LEU A 59 -20.32 -19.87 -11.25
CA LEU A 59 -18.97 -19.57 -10.80
C LEU A 59 -18.46 -18.43 -11.70
N PRO A 60 -17.94 -17.34 -11.13
CA PRO A 60 -17.34 -16.29 -11.93
C PRO A 60 -16.24 -16.88 -12.79
N ASP A 61 -16.14 -16.41 -14.03
CA ASP A 61 -15.17 -16.90 -15.01
C ASP A 61 -13.77 -16.97 -14.38
N PRO A 62 -13.11 -18.14 -14.34
CA PRO A 62 -11.77 -18.29 -13.77
C PRO A 62 -10.75 -17.37 -14.43
N GLY A 63 -10.96 -17.01 -15.71
CA GLY A 63 -10.14 -16.01 -16.41
C GLY A 63 -10.19 -14.64 -15.74
N LEU A 64 -11.37 -14.23 -15.27
CA LEU A 64 -11.58 -12.95 -14.61
C LEU A 64 -10.90 -12.89 -13.24
N ILE A 65 -10.94 -13.98 -12.47
CA ILE A 65 -10.24 -14.09 -11.19
C ILE A 65 -8.73 -13.97 -11.41
N LEU A 66 -8.18 -14.73 -12.36
CA LEU A 66 -6.75 -14.71 -12.68
C LEU A 66 -6.29 -13.34 -13.17
N LEU A 67 -7.09 -12.70 -14.04
CA LEU A 67 -6.82 -11.35 -14.54
C LEU A 67 -6.79 -10.35 -13.39
N ARG A 68 -7.78 -10.41 -12.47
CA ARG A 68 -7.84 -9.53 -11.30
C ARG A 68 -6.62 -9.72 -10.40
N CYS A 69 -6.22 -10.96 -10.12
CA CYS A 69 -5.01 -11.25 -9.35
C CYS A 69 -3.76 -10.67 -10.01
N ARG A 70 -3.59 -10.84 -11.33
CA ARG A 70 -2.46 -10.28 -12.08
C ARG A 70 -2.46 -8.75 -12.07
N LEU A 71 -3.62 -8.11 -12.17
CA LEU A 71 -3.74 -6.66 -12.10
C LEU A 71 -3.39 -6.13 -10.71
N LEU A 72 -3.83 -6.80 -9.64
CA LEU A 72 -3.45 -6.44 -8.27
C LEU A 72 -1.94 -6.59 -8.04
N GLN A 73 -1.34 -7.68 -8.54
CA GLN A 73 0.10 -7.89 -8.47
C GLN A 73 0.89 -6.82 -9.22
N LYS A 74 0.45 -6.46 -10.45
CA LYS A 74 1.07 -5.38 -11.22
C LYS A 74 0.92 -4.01 -10.55
N ARG A 75 -0.22 -3.73 -9.92
CA ARG A 75 -0.43 -2.47 -9.17
C ARG A 75 0.44 -2.39 -7.93
N ALA A 76 0.61 -3.48 -7.19
CA ALA A 76 1.52 -3.53 -6.05
C ALA A 76 2.97 -3.28 -6.47
N ALA A 77 3.41 -3.88 -7.59
CA ALA A 77 4.73 -3.62 -8.16
C ALA A 77 4.88 -2.17 -8.65
N ALA A 78 3.87 -1.62 -9.33
CA ALA A 78 3.89 -0.24 -9.80
C ALA A 78 3.91 0.78 -8.65
N GLN A 79 3.20 0.51 -7.55
CA GLN A 79 3.24 1.36 -6.35
C GLN A 79 4.63 1.39 -5.71
N GLN A 80 5.41 0.31 -5.80
CA GLN A 80 6.80 0.30 -5.33
C GLN A 80 7.72 1.12 -6.24
N VAL A 81 7.46 1.13 -7.56
CA VAL A 81 8.29 1.85 -8.55
C VAL A 81 7.95 3.35 -8.64
N MET A 82 6.73 3.78 -8.25
CA MET A 82 6.34 5.19 -8.28
C MET A 82 6.84 6.01 -7.07
N ARG A 83 7.21 5.37 -5.95
CA ARG A 83 7.78 6.05 -4.77
C ARG A 83 9.00 6.93 -5.08
N PRO A 84 10.01 6.50 -5.85
CA PRO A 84 11.16 7.35 -6.15
C PRO A 84 10.80 8.59 -6.97
N LEU A 85 9.77 8.54 -7.82
CA LEU A 85 9.41 9.66 -8.69
C LEU A 85 8.87 10.85 -7.89
N GLU A 86 8.10 10.59 -6.82
CA GLU A 86 7.61 11.63 -5.92
C GLU A 86 8.73 12.30 -5.13
N ILE A 87 9.79 11.56 -4.80
CA ILE A 87 10.95 12.09 -4.08
C ILE A 87 11.72 13.06 -4.99
N PHE A 88 11.95 12.71 -6.26
CA PHE A 88 12.65 13.58 -7.20
C PHE A 88 11.92 14.92 -7.42
N HIS A 89 10.58 14.90 -7.51
CA HIS A 89 9.79 16.12 -7.69
C HIS A 89 9.91 17.05 -6.47
N LYS A 90 9.93 16.49 -5.25
CA LYS A 90 10.11 17.24 -4.00
C LYS A 90 11.52 17.83 -3.88
N VAL A 91 12.55 17.07 -4.27
CA VAL A 91 13.95 17.54 -4.24
C VAL A 91 14.17 18.67 -5.25
N ALA A 92 13.65 18.55 -6.47
CA ALA A 92 13.76 19.60 -7.47
C ALA A 92 13.16 20.93 -7.00
N TYR A 93 11.99 20.90 -6.35
CA TYR A 93 11.34 22.09 -5.80
C TYR A 93 12.12 22.69 -4.61
N ALA A 94 12.69 21.86 -3.74
CA ALA A 94 13.51 22.33 -2.63
C ALA A 94 14.78 23.05 -3.11
N VAL A 95 15.46 22.51 -4.12
CA VAL A 95 16.69 23.10 -4.69
C VAL A 95 16.40 24.43 -5.38
N THR A 96 15.30 24.55 -6.12
CA THR A 96 14.94 25.82 -6.78
C THR A 96 14.54 26.87 -5.75
N ALA A 97 13.80 26.51 -4.69
CA ALA A 97 13.46 27.43 -3.61
C ALA A 97 14.70 27.94 -2.85
N LEU A 98 15.65 27.06 -2.54
CA LEU A 98 16.89 27.41 -1.85
C LEU A 98 17.80 28.30 -2.71
N THR A 99 17.96 27.99 -3.99
CA THR A 99 18.78 28.82 -4.89
C THR A 99 18.17 30.21 -5.10
N LEU A 100 16.84 30.30 -5.23
CA LEU A 100 16.16 31.57 -5.42
C LEU A 100 16.19 32.44 -4.16
N THR A 101 16.02 31.85 -2.97
CA THR A 101 16.18 32.57 -1.70
C THR A 101 17.63 33.02 -1.49
N ALA A 102 18.63 32.16 -1.70
CA ALA A 102 20.04 32.53 -1.59
C ALA A 102 20.42 33.66 -2.57
N TRP A 103 19.90 33.61 -3.80
CA TRP A 103 20.08 34.68 -4.79
C TRP A 103 19.50 36.01 -4.32
N LEU A 104 18.27 36.00 -3.81
CA LEU A 104 17.59 37.19 -3.30
C LEU A 104 18.32 37.82 -2.11
N PHE A 105 18.89 37.00 -1.21
CA PHE A 105 19.68 37.49 -0.09
C PHE A 105 21.05 38.04 -0.54
N GLY A 106 21.74 37.35 -1.46
CA GLY A 106 23.08 37.75 -1.90
C GLY A 106 23.12 39.01 -2.78
N LYS A 107 22.05 39.30 -3.51
CA LYS A 107 21.96 40.43 -4.46
C LYS A 107 21.08 41.57 -3.98
N ARG A 108 20.79 41.67 -2.66
CA ARG A 108 19.88 42.68 -2.10
C ARG A 108 20.13 44.11 -2.60
N SER A 109 21.38 44.56 -2.69
CA SER A 109 21.68 45.93 -3.13
C SER A 109 21.49 46.16 -4.65
N GLN A 110 21.61 45.13 -5.48
CA GLN A 110 21.38 45.24 -6.93
C GLN A 110 19.90 45.09 -7.26
N ILE A 111 19.15 44.35 -6.43
CA ILE A 111 17.70 44.18 -6.57
C ILE A 111 17.00 45.51 -6.30
N GLU A 112 17.43 46.31 -5.32
CA GLU A 112 16.84 47.62 -5.03
C GLU A 112 16.92 48.59 -6.23
N VAL A 113 18.07 48.63 -6.92
CA VAL A 113 18.28 49.49 -8.11
C VAL A 113 17.44 49.03 -9.31
N TRP A 114 17.28 47.71 -9.48
CA TRP A 114 16.48 47.17 -10.56
C TRP A 114 14.97 47.27 -10.27
N LEU A 115 14.57 47.14 -9.00
CA LEU A 115 13.19 47.34 -8.57
C LEU A 115 12.74 48.79 -8.77
N SER A 116 13.58 49.77 -8.42
CA SER A 116 13.24 51.19 -8.63
C SER A 116 13.09 51.54 -10.12
N SER A 117 13.83 50.85 -11.00
CA SER A 117 13.67 50.97 -12.46
C SER A 117 12.37 50.33 -12.98
N LEU A 118 11.93 49.25 -12.34
CA LEU A 118 10.64 48.60 -12.64
C LEU A 118 9.42 49.36 -12.11
N ASP A 119 9.59 50.08 -11.01
CA ASP A 119 8.56 50.88 -10.37
C ASP A 119 8.00 51.95 -11.31
N ASP A 120 8.86 52.61 -12.08
CA ASP A 120 8.48 53.74 -12.92
C ASP A 120 7.49 53.41 -14.06
N HIS A 121 7.46 52.17 -14.54
CA HIS A 121 6.64 51.77 -15.69
C HIS A 121 5.53 50.77 -15.37
N TRP A 122 5.67 49.94 -14.34
CA TRP A 122 4.69 48.90 -14.03
C TRP A 122 3.76 49.26 -12.86
N LEU A 123 4.25 50.01 -11.85
CA LEU A 123 3.47 50.32 -10.64
C LEU A 123 2.49 51.50 -10.82
N LYS A 124 2.67 52.36 -11.84
CA LYS A 124 1.64 53.35 -12.24
C LYS A 124 0.37 52.71 -12.81
N ALA A 125 0.45 51.49 -13.35
CA ALA A 125 -0.71 50.77 -13.85
C ALA A 125 -1.53 50.11 -12.73
N TRP A 126 -0.95 49.91 -11.53
CA TRP A 126 -1.57 49.15 -10.45
C TRP A 126 -1.90 49.97 -9.20
N SER A 127 -1.34 51.18 -9.04
CA SER A 127 -1.55 52.02 -7.84
C SER A 127 -2.79 52.93 -7.92
N LEU A 128 -3.98 52.34 -7.82
CA LEU A 128 -5.20 53.04 -7.35
C LEU A 128 -5.56 52.71 -5.90
N THR A 129 -4.62 52.17 -5.12
CA THR A 129 -4.81 51.99 -3.66
C THR A 129 -3.48 52.19 -2.96
N GLY A 130 -3.33 53.36 -2.32
CA GLY A 130 -2.11 53.76 -1.64
C GLY A 130 -1.70 52.83 -0.50
N SER A 131 -0.41 52.55 -0.39
CA SER A 131 0.26 52.10 0.86
C SER A 131 1.75 51.84 0.62
N THR A 132 2.58 52.88 0.77
CA THR A 132 4.05 52.80 0.70
C THR A 132 4.71 52.16 1.94
N ALA A 133 4.01 51.27 2.65
CA ALA A 133 4.52 50.64 3.88
C ALA A 133 4.36 49.10 3.92
N LEU A 134 3.84 48.47 2.86
CA LEU A 134 3.51 47.03 2.86
C LEU A 134 4.55 46.12 2.17
N SER A 135 5.56 46.66 1.49
CA SER A 135 6.49 45.85 0.68
C SER A 135 7.49 45.02 1.50
N PHE A 136 8.02 45.56 2.60
CA PHE A 136 8.97 44.83 3.47
C PHE A 136 8.37 43.66 4.27
N PRO A 137 7.21 43.79 4.95
CA PRO A 137 6.65 42.69 5.71
C PRO A 137 6.17 41.55 4.81
N LEU A 138 5.70 41.86 3.60
CA LEU A 138 5.14 40.88 2.67
C LEU A 138 6.23 39.97 2.09
N VAL A 139 7.39 40.53 1.71
CA VAL A 139 8.54 39.73 1.25
C VAL A 139 9.10 38.86 2.38
N SER A 140 9.18 39.37 3.62
CA SER A 140 9.60 38.59 4.78
C SER A 140 8.62 37.46 5.11
N LEU A 141 7.32 37.71 4.95
CA LEU A 141 6.27 36.73 5.22
C LEU A 141 6.29 35.62 4.16
N ILE A 142 6.46 35.96 2.87
CA ILE A 142 6.62 34.99 1.79
C ILE A 142 7.88 34.13 2.00
N ALA A 143 9.01 34.75 2.36
CA ALA A 143 10.25 34.02 2.63
C ALA A 143 10.09 33.06 3.83
N GLY A 144 9.44 33.51 4.90
CA GLY A 144 9.12 32.66 6.06
C GLY A 144 8.19 31.49 5.70
N LEU A 145 7.16 31.75 4.89
CA LEU A 145 6.23 30.71 4.42
C LEU A 145 6.95 29.68 3.55
N CYS A 146 7.87 30.10 2.68
CA CYS A 146 8.74 29.20 1.92
C CYS A 146 9.69 28.38 2.80
N CYS A 147 10.27 28.95 3.85
CA CYS A 147 11.10 28.19 4.79
C CYS A 147 10.29 27.15 5.56
N ILE A 148 9.07 27.51 6.00
CA ILE A 148 8.17 26.59 6.70
C ILE A 148 7.76 25.43 5.78
N THR A 149 7.45 25.67 4.50
CA THR A 149 7.12 24.60 3.56
C THR A 149 8.31 23.67 3.30
N VAL A 150 9.54 24.20 3.19
CA VAL A 150 10.77 23.38 3.05
C VAL A 150 11.04 22.55 4.30
N ILE A 151 10.82 23.09 5.51
CA ILE A 151 11.00 22.34 6.75
C ILE A 151 9.97 21.21 6.85
N VAL A 152 8.70 21.49 6.56
CA VAL A 152 7.61 20.50 6.61
C VAL A 152 7.82 19.38 5.59
N THR A 153 8.38 19.68 4.41
CA THR A 153 8.70 18.64 3.42
C THR A 153 9.86 17.76 3.86
N ILE A 154 10.89 18.32 4.48
CA ILE A 154 12.02 17.56 5.04
C ILE A 154 11.56 16.64 6.18
N TYR A 155 10.74 17.14 7.12
CA TYR A 155 10.19 16.32 8.21
C TYR A 155 9.34 15.16 7.70
N ASN A 156 8.49 15.38 6.69
CA ASN A 156 7.68 14.32 6.10
C ASN A 156 8.52 13.24 5.40
N VAL A 157 9.66 13.62 4.82
CA VAL A 157 10.58 12.67 4.19
C VAL A 157 11.29 11.84 5.25
N LEU A 158 11.80 12.47 6.32
CA LEU A 158 12.46 11.77 7.43
C LEU A 158 11.51 10.88 8.24
N ALA A 159 10.22 11.23 8.33
CA ALA A 159 9.22 10.43 9.02
C ALA A 159 8.76 9.19 8.22
N GLN A 160 9.14 9.09 6.94
CA GLN A 160 8.82 7.95 6.08
C GLN A 160 9.95 6.89 6.03
N GLU A 161 11.11 7.16 6.62
CA GLU A 161 12.20 6.20 6.87
C GLU A 161 12.01 5.51 8.24
#